data_AF-A0A427AH40-F1
#
_entry.id   AF-A0A427AH40-F1
#
_cell.length_a   1.000
_cell.length_b   1.000
_cell.length_c   1.000
_cell.angle_alpha   90.00
_cell.angle_beta   90.00
_cell.angle_gamma   90.00
#
_symmetry.space_group_name_H-M   'P 1'
#
loop_
_entity.id
_entity.type
_entity.pdbx_description
1 polymer ?
#
loop_
_entity_poly.entity_id
_entity_poly.type
_entity_poly.pdbx_seq_one_letter_code
_entity_poly.pdbx_strand_id
1 'polypeptide(L)'
;MSKEGMQTIFPMEDISVMGLWELFPHLITLRKKLKETTEAAFLFRPHAVVTVDSKGFSFRLLKQLKAKSVQEESYPVHVHYVAPSFWAWKGGETRLKVLRQFVDHMLCIIPFEEQICRLNGLSATYVGHPLLEDVIMLNLVGTQ
;
A
#
# COMPACT_ATOMS: atom_id res chain seq x y z
N MET A 1 -2.39 -4.87 14.94
CA MET A 1 -2.44 -3.39 15.13
C MET A 1 -3.54 -2.94 16.08
N SER A 2 -4.78 -3.46 16.01
CA SER A 2 -5.85 -3.05 16.95
C SER A 2 -5.48 -3.27 18.43
N LYS A 3 -4.80 -4.39 18.75
CA LYS A 3 -4.27 -4.66 20.10
C LYS A 3 -3.21 -3.66 20.59
N GLU A 4 -2.56 -2.95 19.67
CA GLU A 4 -1.55 -1.92 19.95
C GLU A 4 -2.17 -0.51 20.04
N GLY A 5 -3.50 -0.41 20.17
CA GLY A 5 -4.22 0.87 20.31
C GLY A 5 -4.58 1.57 18.99
N MET A 6 -4.33 0.94 17.83
CA MET A 6 -4.74 1.50 16.54
C MET A 6 -6.27 1.50 16.43
N GLN A 7 -6.86 2.68 16.18
CA GLN A 7 -8.27 2.80 15.82
C GLN A 7 -8.49 2.29 14.39
N THR A 8 -9.26 1.22 14.25
CA THR A 8 -9.60 0.61 12.97
C THR A 8 -11.03 0.98 12.57
N ILE A 9 -11.23 1.41 11.32
CA ILE A 9 -12.56 1.72 10.77
C ILE A 9 -13.36 0.43 10.56
N PHE A 10 -12.69 -0.66 10.18
CA PHE A 10 -13.27 -1.99 10.03
C PHE A 10 -12.20 -3.08 10.23
N PRO A 11 -12.59 -4.34 10.48
CA PRO A 11 -11.67 -5.47 10.59
C PRO A 11 -10.91 -5.72 9.27
N MET A 12 -9.61 -6.01 9.35
CA MET A 12 -8.76 -6.18 8.15
C MET A 12 -9.22 -7.37 7.28
N GLU A 13 -9.85 -8.35 7.92
CA GLU A 13 -10.44 -9.54 7.30
C GLU A 13 -11.48 -9.16 6.22
N ASP A 14 -12.16 -8.02 6.36
CA ASP A 14 -13.16 -7.53 5.40
C ASP A 14 -12.56 -7.17 4.03
N ILE A 15 -11.24 -6.91 3.97
CA ILE A 15 -10.52 -6.57 2.73
C ILE A 15 -9.53 -7.66 2.30
N SER A 16 -9.24 -8.62 3.17
CA SER A 16 -8.33 -9.75 2.94
C SER A 16 -9.06 -10.93 2.29
N VAL A 17 -9.56 -10.74 1.07
CA VAL A 17 -10.20 -11.83 0.30
C VAL A 17 -9.14 -12.70 -0.35
N MET A 18 -9.04 -13.97 0.07
CA MET A 18 -8.17 -14.98 -0.53
C MET A 18 -8.98 -15.86 -1.49
N GLY A 19 -8.84 -15.64 -2.80
CA GLY A 19 -9.41 -16.55 -3.82
C GLY A 19 -10.29 -15.86 -4.87
N LEU A 20 -10.26 -16.39 -6.10
CA LEU A 20 -10.94 -15.78 -7.26
C LEU A 20 -12.46 -15.99 -7.25
N TRP A 21 -12.96 -17.01 -6.55
CA TRP A 21 -14.36 -17.46 -6.60
C TRP A 21 -15.29 -16.73 -5.63
N GLU A 22 -14.76 -16.18 -4.53
CA GLU A 22 -15.51 -15.41 -3.53
C GLU A 22 -15.63 -13.91 -3.88
N LEU A 23 -14.99 -13.47 -4.97
CA LEU A 23 -14.81 -12.05 -5.33
C LEU A 23 -16.10 -11.31 -5.71
N PHE A 24 -17.11 -11.97 -6.27
CA PHE A 24 -18.28 -11.27 -6.83
C PHE A 24 -19.12 -10.54 -5.78
N PRO A 25 -19.58 -11.17 -4.68
CA PRO A 25 -20.28 -10.44 -3.60
C PRO A 25 -19.34 -9.48 -2.85
N HIS A 26 -18.06 -9.85 -2.71
CA HIS A 26 -17.07 -9.04 -2.03
C HIS A 26 -16.71 -7.75 -2.77
N LEU A 27 -16.92 -7.66 -4.09
CA LEU A 27 -16.63 -6.45 -4.85
C LEU A 27 -17.51 -5.26 -4.42
N ILE A 28 -18.78 -5.51 -4.08
CA ILE A 28 -19.69 -4.47 -3.57
C ILE A 28 -19.22 -4.01 -2.19
N THR A 29 -18.92 -4.96 -1.31
CA THR A 29 -18.37 -4.68 0.03
C THR A 29 -17.07 -3.89 -0.09
N LEU A 30 -16.13 -4.31 -0.93
CA LEU A 30 -14.86 -3.64 -1.15
C LEU A 30 -15.05 -2.21 -1.66
N ARG A 31 -16.01 -1.97 -2.56
CA ARG A 31 -16.36 -0.61 -3.01
C ARG A 31 -16.94 0.24 -1.87
N LYS A 32 -17.80 -0.32 -1.03
CA LYS A 32 -18.36 0.37 0.15
C LYS A 32 -17.24 0.73 1.14
N LYS A 33 -16.38 -0.23 1.49
CA LYS A 33 -15.22 -0.04 2.37
C LYS A 33 -14.23 0.96 1.81
N LEU A 34 -14.01 0.96 0.50
CA LEU A 34 -13.17 1.95 -0.17
C LEU A 34 -13.75 3.36 0.02
N LYS A 35 -15.05 3.54 -0.23
CA LYS A 35 -15.72 4.84 -0.03
C LYS A 35 -15.62 5.31 1.42
N GLU A 36 -15.94 4.42 2.37
CA GLU A 36 -15.87 4.68 3.81
C GLU A 36 -14.45 5.09 4.25
N THR A 37 -13.42 4.38 3.76
CA THR A 37 -12.01 4.72 4.04
C THR A 37 -11.63 6.07 3.46
N THR A 38 -12.03 6.36 2.21
CA THR A 38 -11.75 7.64 1.56
C THR A 38 -12.41 8.80 2.32
N GLU A 39 -13.65 8.63 2.78
CA GLU A 39 -14.37 9.65 3.58
C GLU A 39 -13.72 9.85 4.95
N ALA A 40 -13.38 8.77 5.64
CA ALA A 40 -12.70 8.85 6.93
C ALA A 40 -11.33 9.53 6.83
N ALA A 41 -10.53 9.17 5.81
CA ALA A 41 -9.24 9.81 5.56
C ALA A 41 -9.40 11.30 5.27
N PHE A 42 -10.43 11.70 4.54
CA PHE A 42 -10.69 13.10 4.24
C PHE A 42 -11.07 13.89 5.50
N LEU A 43 -11.93 13.34 6.35
CA LEU A 43 -12.30 13.94 7.64
C LEU A 43 -11.09 14.05 8.59
N PHE A 44 -10.22 13.05 8.58
CA PHE A 44 -9.01 13.03 9.41
C PHE A 44 -7.94 14.04 8.96
N ARG A 45 -7.94 14.43 7.68
CA ARG A 45 -6.93 15.32 7.06
C ARG A 45 -5.48 14.89 7.37
N PRO A 46 -5.05 13.68 6.97
CA PRO A 46 -3.70 13.21 7.23
C PRO A 46 -2.66 14.07 6.52
N HIS A 47 -1.46 14.12 7.08
CA HIS A 47 -0.27 14.64 6.41
C HIS A 47 0.36 13.59 5.48
N ALA A 48 0.18 12.31 5.81
CA ALA A 48 0.69 11.18 5.05
C ALA A 48 -0.27 9.99 5.10
N VAL A 49 -0.32 9.23 4.01
CA VAL A 49 -1.09 8.00 3.88
C VAL A 49 -0.13 6.88 3.50
N VAL A 50 -0.02 5.88 4.37
CA VAL A 50 0.79 4.67 4.14
C VAL A 50 -0.15 3.53 3.80
N THR A 51 0.02 2.96 2.62
CA THR A 51 -0.71 1.76 2.19
C THR A 51 0.21 0.56 2.17
N VAL A 52 -0.31 -0.63 2.45
CA VAL A 52 0.49 -1.87 2.57
C VAL A 52 -0.07 -2.94 1.63
N ASP A 53 0.79 -3.46 0.76
CA ASP A 53 0.56 -4.60 -0.15
C ASP A 53 -0.67 -4.48 -1.08
N SER A 54 -1.90 -4.66 -0.56
CA SER A 54 -3.15 -4.88 -1.32
C SER A 54 -3.36 -3.89 -2.47
N LYS A 55 -2.80 -4.21 -3.64
CA LYS A 55 -2.64 -3.30 -4.78
C LYS A 55 -4.00 -2.83 -5.30
N GLY A 56 -4.96 -3.74 -5.37
CA GLY A 56 -6.30 -3.48 -5.88
C GLY A 56 -7.06 -2.47 -5.03
N PHE A 57 -6.98 -2.57 -3.70
CA PHE A 57 -7.62 -1.65 -2.78
C PHE A 57 -6.80 -0.36 -2.62
N SER A 58 -5.51 -0.50 -2.29
CA SER A 58 -4.59 0.60 -2.00
C SER A 58 -4.48 1.59 -3.16
N PHE A 59 -4.28 1.14 -4.40
CA PHE A 59 -4.13 2.06 -5.52
C PHE A 59 -5.44 2.75 -5.89
N ARG A 60 -6.59 2.11 -5.66
CA ARG A 60 -7.89 2.77 -5.84
C ARG A 60 -8.10 3.85 -4.78
N LEU A 61 -7.71 3.58 -3.52
CA LEU A 61 -7.78 4.54 -2.43
C LEU A 61 -6.91 5.76 -2.72
N LEU A 62 -5.61 5.55 -3.02
CA LEU A 62 -4.69 6.65 -3.31
C LEU A 62 -5.13 7.49 -4.52
N LYS A 63 -5.71 6.87 -5.57
CA LYS A 63 -6.29 7.60 -6.69
C LYS A 63 -7.48 8.47 -6.29
N GLN A 64 -8.39 7.95 -5.47
CA GLN A 64 -9.54 8.72 -4.97
C GLN A 64 -9.10 9.87 -4.07
N LEU A 65 -8.13 9.63 -3.19
CA LEU A 65 -7.56 10.66 -2.33
C LEU A 65 -6.87 11.74 -3.16
N LYS A 66 -6.04 11.38 -4.15
CA LYS A 66 -5.40 12.34 -5.06
C LYS A 66 -6.45 13.21 -5.76
N ALA A 67 -7.50 12.59 -6.31
CA ALA A 67 -8.55 13.30 -7.04
C ALA A 67 -9.33 14.28 -6.14
N LYS A 68 -9.64 13.90 -4.90
CA LYS A 68 -10.31 14.80 -3.93
C LYS A 68 -9.39 15.90 -3.41
N SER A 69 -8.14 15.57 -3.09
CA SER A 69 -7.15 16.51 -2.55
C SER A 69 -6.77 17.63 -3.52
N VAL A 70 -6.79 17.37 -4.83
CA VAL A 70 -6.60 18.41 -5.85
C VAL A 70 -7.67 19.50 -5.77
N GLN A 71 -8.88 19.17 -5.29
CA GLN A 71 -9.98 20.12 -5.13
C GLN A 71 -9.84 20.99 -3.87
N GLU A 72 -9.15 20.50 -2.85
CA GLU A 72 -9.02 21.16 -1.55
C GLU A 72 -7.64 21.80 -1.28
N GLU A 73 -6.75 21.81 -2.29
CA GLU A 73 -5.36 22.29 -2.18
C GLU A 73 -4.57 21.66 -1.01
N SER A 74 -4.97 20.46 -0.57
CA SER A 74 -4.43 19.77 0.59
C SER A 74 -4.15 18.33 0.23
N TYR A 75 -2.89 18.03 -0.09
CA TYR A 75 -2.46 16.72 -0.58
C TYR A 75 -1.58 15.99 0.45
N PRO A 76 -2.05 14.88 1.05
CA PRO A 76 -1.20 14.05 1.89
C PRO A 76 -0.11 13.37 1.06
N VAL A 77 1.06 13.16 1.65
CA VAL A 77 2.11 12.34 1.04
C VAL A 77 1.64 10.89 0.95
N HIS A 78 1.60 10.33 -0.25
CA HIS A 78 1.20 8.95 -0.48
C HIS A 78 2.42 8.02 -0.53
N VAL A 79 2.50 7.12 0.44
CA VAL A 79 3.55 6.10 0.54
C VAL A 79 2.93 4.72 0.38
N HIS A 80 3.57 3.85 -0.41
CA HIS A 80 3.16 2.45 -0.54
C HIS A 80 4.28 1.51 -0.11
N TYR A 81 3.97 0.67 0.86
CA TYR A 81 4.83 -0.37 1.42
C TYR A 81 4.54 -1.72 0.78
N VAL A 82 5.62 -2.44 0.47
CA VAL A 82 5.65 -3.67 -0.34
C VAL A 82 5.45 -3.36 -1.82
N ALA A 83 6.55 -3.36 -2.57
CA ALA A 83 6.49 -3.02 -3.98
C ALA A 83 5.74 -4.10 -4.77
N PRO A 84 4.96 -3.70 -5.79
CA PRO A 84 4.14 -4.65 -6.48
C PRO A 84 4.93 -5.44 -7.51
N SER A 85 5.05 -6.75 -7.35
CA SER A 85 5.78 -7.66 -8.25
C SER A 85 5.35 -7.69 -9.73
N PHE A 86 4.34 -6.91 -10.16
CA PHE A 86 4.00 -6.79 -11.59
C PHE A 86 5.11 -6.10 -12.40
N TRP A 87 6.02 -5.37 -11.75
CA TRP A 87 7.16 -4.74 -12.42
C TRP A 87 8.04 -5.79 -13.09
N ALA A 88 8.03 -7.04 -12.59
CA ALA A 88 8.80 -8.16 -13.13
C ALA A 88 8.19 -8.76 -14.40
N TRP A 89 6.97 -8.36 -14.79
CA TRP A 89 6.28 -8.91 -15.96
C TRP A 89 6.53 -8.04 -17.19
N LYS A 90 6.41 -8.62 -18.40
CA LYS A 90 6.56 -7.89 -19.66
C LYS A 90 5.60 -6.67 -19.70
N GLY A 91 6.14 -5.47 -19.84
CA GLY A 91 5.38 -4.21 -19.79
C GLY A 91 5.14 -3.64 -18.39
N GLY A 92 5.80 -4.17 -17.35
CA GLY A 92 5.70 -3.70 -15.96
C GLY A 92 6.17 -2.25 -15.76
N GLU A 93 7.14 -1.79 -16.55
CA GLU A 93 7.65 -0.41 -16.53
C GLU A 93 6.54 0.63 -16.76
N THR A 94 5.64 0.38 -17.72
CA THR A 94 4.50 1.26 -18.01
C THR A 94 3.59 1.39 -16.80
N ARG A 95 3.40 0.30 -16.04
CA ARG A 95 2.58 0.32 -14.83
C ARG A 95 3.27 1.10 -13.70
N LEU A 96 4.59 1.01 -13.56
CA LEU A 96 5.35 1.86 -12.62
C LEU A 96 5.21 3.35 -12.96
N LYS A 97 5.26 3.71 -14.25
CA LYS A 97 5.03 5.09 -14.71
C LYS A 97 3.62 5.59 -14.40
N VAL A 98 2.63 4.71 -14.31
CA VAL A 98 1.27 5.07 -13.88
C VAL A 98 1.22 5.26 -12.36
N LEU A 99 1.96 4.47 -11.57
CA LEU A 99 1.99 4.62 -10.10
C LEU A 99 2.45 6.01 -9.67
N ARG A 100 3.48 6.57 -10.33
CA ARG A 100 4.03 7.90 -9.99
C ARG A 100 2.99 9.04 -10.07
N GLN A 101 1.83 8.83 -10.70
CA GLN A 101 0.78 9.83 -10.78
C GLN A 101 0.03 10.00 -9.45
N PHE A 102 0.10 9.01 -8.55
CA PHE A 102 -0.68 8.98 -7.31
C PHE A 102 0.07 8.35 -6.12
N VAL A 103 1.32 7.92 -6.31
CA VAL A 103 2.22 7.44 -5.26
C VAL A 103 3.45 8.33 -5.28
N ASP A 104 3.77 8.93 -4.13
CA ASP A 104 4.92 9.83 -3.99
C ASP A 104 6.19 9.06 -3.61
N HIS A 105 6.05 7.98 -2.82
CA HIS A 105 7.20 7.15 -2.41
C HIS A 105 6.85 5.67 -2.25
N MET A 106 7.81 4.81 -2.60
CA MET A 106 7.72 3.36 -2.43
C MET A 106 8.68 2.87 -1.35
N LEU A 107 8.19 1.99 -0.46
CA LEU A 107 9.01 1.26 0.49
C LEU A 107 9.13 -0.19 0.01
N CYS A 108 10.33 -0.53 -0.48
CA CYS A 108 10.65 -1.78 -1.14
C CYS A 108 11.23 -2.78 -0.15
N ILE A 109 10.83 -4.04 -0.25
CA ILE A 109 11.32 -5.12 0.63
C ILE A 109 12.30 -6.05 -0.08
N ILE A 110 12.51 -5.87 -1.39
CA ILE A 110 13.49 -6.63 -2.16
C ILE A 110 14.53 -5.65 -2.76
N PRO A 111 15.84 -5.92 -2.64
CA PRO A 111 16.89 -4.93 -2.91
C PRO A 111 16.90 -4.36 -4.34
N PHE A 112 16.51 -5.13 -5.35
CA PHE A 112 16.47 -4.64 -6.74
C PHE A 112 15.28 -3.73 -7.05
N GLU A 113 14.22 -3.75 -6.22
CA GLU A 113 12.98 -3.01 -6.52
C GLU A 113 13.19 -1.51 -6.45
N GLU A 114 14.00 -1.05 -5.49
CA GLU A 114 14.32 0.37 -5.33
C GLU A 114 14.91 0.94 -6.61
N GLN A 115 15.92 0.27 -7.18
CA GLN A 115 16.57 0.71 -8.39
C GLN A 115 15.60 0.72 -9.58
N ILE A 116 14.77 -0.31 -9.72
CA ILE A 116 13.78 -0.42 -10.80
C ILE A 116 12.74 0.71 -10.70
N CYS A 117 12.23 1.01 -9.51
CA CYS A 117 11.30 2.11 -9.28
C CYS A 117 11.94 3.46 -9.63
N ARG A 118 13.15 3.72 -9.15
CA ARG A 118 13.89 4.97 -9.41
C ARG A 118 14.17 5.18 -10.90
N LEU A 119 14.60 4.14 -11.62
CA LEU A 119 14.82 4.19 -13.07
C LEU A 119 13.53 4.53 -13.85
N ASN A 120 12.37 4.23 -13.29
CA ASN A 120 11.07 4.54 -13.87
C ASN A 120 10.47 5.86 -13.33
N GLY A 121 11.24 6.65 -12.59
CA GLY A 121 10.85 7.96 -12.08
C GLY A 121 9.90 7.90 -10.88
N LEU A 122 9.92 6.81 -10.10
CA LEU A 122 9.19 6.65 -8.86
C LEU A 122 10.19 6.61 -7.69
N SER A 123 10.06 7.54 -6.75
CA SER A 123 10.91 7.57 -5.56
C SER A 123 10.72 6.29 -4.75
N ALA A 124 11.83 5.67 -4.34
CA ALA A 124 11.79 4.40 -3.65
C ALA A 124 12.96 4.25 -2.67
N THR A 125 12.74 3.49 -1.59
CA THR A 125 13.73 3.13 -0.59
C THR A 125 13.60 1.65 -0.26
N TYR A 126 14.70 0.90 -0.32
CA TYR A 126 14.77 -0.44 0.26
C TYR A 126 14.82 -0.36 1.78
N VAL A 127 13.86 -0.99 2.45
CA VAL A 127 13.69 -0.93 3.91
C VAL A 127 14.04 -2.23 4.63
N GLY A 128 14.55 -3.23 3.91
CA GLY A 128 14.75 -4.57 4.47
C GLY A 128 13.57 -5.50 4.22
N HIS A 129 13.80 -6.79 4.44
CA HIS A 129 12.79 -7.82 4.24
C HIS A 129 12.33 -8.34 5.62
N PRO A 130 11.05 -8.21 5.99
CA PRO A 130 10.56 -8.57 7.34
C PRO A 130 10.94 -9.99 7.77
N LEU A 131 10.80 -10.97 6.86
CA LEU A 131 11.19 -12.36 7.14
C LEU A 131 12.68 -12.54 7.49
N LEU A 132 13.58 -11.73 6.93
CA LEU A 132 15.01 -11.81 7.26
C LEU A 132 15.27 -11.25 8.67
N GLU A 133 14.54 -10.22 9.08
CA GLU A 133 14.62 -9.65 10.42
C GLU A 133 14.10 -10.64 11.48
N ASP A 134 12.98 -11.30 11.21
CA ASP A 134 12.42 -12.33 12.10
C ASP A 134 13.37 -13.51 12.29
N VAL A 135 14.02 -13.97 11.21
CA VAL A 135 15.01 -15.07 11.27
C VAL A 135 16.26 -14.65 12.06
N ILE A 136 16.74 -13.42 11.89
CA ILE A 136 17.87 -12.90 12.66
C ILE A 136 17.50 -12.80 14.15
N MET A 137 16.31 -12.29 14.47
CA MET A 137 15.81 -12.22 15.86
C MET A 137 15.66 -13.61 16.49
N LEU A 138 15.12 -14.59 15.77
CA LEU A 138 15.00 -15.97 16.24
C LEU A 138 16.37 -16.61 16.51
N ASN A 139 17.36 -16.38 15.65
CA ASN A 139 18.72 -16.89 15.86
C ASN A 139 19.42 -16.23 17.07
N LEU A 140 19.11 -14.97 17.37
CA LEU A 140 19.64 -14.25 18.54
C LEU A 140 18.99 -14.68 19.86
N VAL A 141 17.73 -15.12 19.83
CA VAL A 141 17.03 -15.65 21.01
C VAL A 141 17.35 -17.13 21.26
N GLY A 142 17.65 -17.90 20.21
CA GLY A 142 18.06 -19.32 20.32
C GLY A 142 19.51 -19.56 20.75
N THR A 143 20.30 -18.50 20.99
CA THR A 143 21.68 -18.58 21.49
C THR A 143 21.85 -18.16 22.95
N GLN A 144 20.76 -18.00 23.71
CA GLN A 144 20.78 -17.82 25.16
C GLN A 144 20.26 -19.05 25.90
#